data_AF-A0A1Q5DFK8-F1
#
_entry.id   AF-A0A1Q5DFK8-F1
#
_cell.length_a   1.000
_cell.length_b   1.000
_cell.length_c   1.000
_cell.angle_alpha   90.00
_cell.angle_beta   90.00
_cell.angle_gamma   90.00
#
_symmetry.space_group_name_H-M   'P 1'
#
loop_
_entity.id
_entity.type
_entity.pdbx_description
1 polymer ?
#
loop_
_entity_poly.entity_id
_entity_poly.type
_entity_poly.pdbx_seq_one_letter_code
_entity_poly.pdbx_strand_id
1 'polypeptide(L)'
;MDTSVAETLDHLVADATDHHYSPYTRFDWVDELAEEQWWMTPDLLSVAGTRYAHELDEKQLMRLSKWESVNFFSLNIHGIRELLIEVTRRIHTPGFELPSEFFHRFLGEENGHMWFFAQFCSRYGGKIYPDKSLPVTKAEEDTDVAHFLVFARILIFEELVDHFNLRMGRDTTLHPLIREVNQVHHDDEWRHIIMGRKLVGLLYEPLRERGDQELRDRLDLYLRRYVTASVQSLYNPSVYRDAGIPEPLAFREELLKDPARAGYHETFFKRITRFLISQGIISGSPFEGAGV
;
A
#
# COMPACT_ATOMS: atom_id res chain seq x y z
N MET A 1 -2.28 12.66 -27.42
CA MET A 1 -2.78 12.12 -26.13
C MET A 1 -4.29 12.23 -26.13
N ASP A 2 -4.96 11.21 -25.59
CA ASP A 2 -6.41 11.00 -25.67
C ASP A 2 -7.19 12.04 -24.83
N THR A 3 -8.19 12.70 -25.44
CA THR A 3 -9.09 13.67 -24.80
C THR A 3 -9.73 13.11 -23.53
N SER A 4 -9.92 11.78 -23.46
CA SER A 4 -10.44 11.06 -22.30
C SER A 4 -9.58 11.21 -21.03
N VAL A 5 -8.26 11.38 -21.16
CA VAL A 5 -7.35 11.50 -20.01
C VAL A 5 -7.46 12.89 -19.37
N ALA A 6 -7.48 13.93 -20.19
CA ALA A 6 -7.65 15.30 -19.72
C ALA A 6 -8.99 15.50 -19.00
N GLU A 7 -10.09 15.02 -19.59
CA GLU A 7 -11.42 15.07 -18.96
C GLU A 7 -11.47 14.31 -17.64
N THR A 8 -10.77 13.17 -17.53
CA THR A 8 -10.69 12.45 -16.26
C THR A 8 -9.92 13.28 -15.23
N LEU A 9 -8.78 13.84 -15.60
CA LEU A 9 -7.96 14.65 -14.70
C LEU A 9 -8.73 15.84 -14.15
N ASP A 10 -9.44 16.57 -15.02
CA ASP A 10 -10.27 17.71 -14.60
C ASP A 10 -11.36 17.29 -13.61
N HIS A 11 -12.02 16.16 -13.85
CA HIS A 11 -13.03 15.63 -12.93
C HIS A 11 -12.41 15.24 -11.58
N LEU A 12 -11.25 14.55 -11.57
CA LEU A 12 -10.59 14.16 -10.33
C LEU A 12 -10.08 15.37 -9.53
N VAL A 13 -9.58 16.41 -10.21
CA VAL A 13 -9.15 17.66 -9.57
C VAL A 13 -10.34 18.42 -8.98
N ALA A 14 -11.47 18.45 -9.70
CA ALA A 14 -12.71 19.05 -9.19
C ALA A 14 -13.21 18.30 -7.95
N ASP A 15 -13.26 16.96 -7.99
CA ASP A 15 -13.71 16.15 -6.86
C ASP A 15 -12.81 16.31 -5.62
N ALA A 16 -11.49 16.31 -5.81
CA ALA A 16 -10.52 16.58 -4.73
C ALA A 16 -10.69 17.98 -4.13
N THR A 17 -11.14 18.95 -4.93
CA THR A 17 -11.42 20.31 -4.46
C THR A 17 -12.71 20.36 -3.65
N ASP A 18 -13.78 19.73 -4.13
CA ASP A 18 -15.09 19.72 -3.48
C ASP A 18 -15.06 18.98 -2.13
N HIS A 19 -14.24 17.94 -2.02
CA HIS A 19 -14.07 17.15 -0.79
C HIS A 19 -12.85 17.55 0.04
N HIS A 20 -12.23 18.70 -0.25
CA HIS A 20 -11.05 19.16 0.47
C HIS A 20 -11.33 19.35 1.98
N TYR A 21 -10.44 18.83 2.81
CA TYR A 21 -10.44 19.03 4.25
C TYR A 21 -9.02 19.22 4.79
N SER A 22 -8.91 19.79 5.99
CA SER A 22 -7.63 19.89 6.70
C SER A 22 -7.39 18.59 7.49
N PRO A 23 -6.36 17.79 7.16
CA PRO A 23 -6.04 16.56 7.90
C PRO A 23 -5.68 16.88 9.36
N TYR A 24 -5.14 18.07 9.61
CA TYR A 24 -4.69 18.54 10.92
C TYR A 24 -5.82 18.74 11.94
N THR A 25 -7.06 18.89 11.47
CA THR A 25 -8.24 19.14 12.30
C THR A 25 -9.36 18.13 12.05
N ARG A 26 -9.12 17.11 11.21
CA ARG A 26 -10.16 16.15 10.80
C ARG A 26 -10.57 15.19 11.91
N PHE A 27 -9.65 14.83 12.79
CA PHE A 27 -9.84 13.76 13.77
C PHE A 27 -9.90 14.29 15.20
N ASP A 28 -10.88 13.80 15.96
CA ASP A 28 -10.97 13.97 17.41
C ASP A 28 -10.11 12.91 18.09
N TRP A 29 -8.81 13.17 18.17
CA TRP A 29 -7.84 12.27 18.78
C TRP A 29 -8.13 12.10 20.28
N VAL A 30 -8.49 10.88 20.68
CA VAL A 30 -8.68 10.52 22.09
C VAL A 30 -7.34 10.40 22.81
N ASP A 31 -7.32 10.61 24.12
CA ASP A 31 -6.09 10.56 24.92
C ASP A 31 -5.46 9.17 24.92
N GLU A 32 -6.28 8.12 25.03
CA GLU A 32 -5.83 6.73 25.10
C GLU A 32 -6.73 5.80 24.29
N LEU A 33 -6.13 4.79 23.67
CA LEU A 33 -6.83 3.64 23.11
C LEU A 33 -6.63 2.45 24.06
N ALA A 34 -7.71 1.75 24.39
CA ALA A 34 -7.62 0.55 25.21
C ALA A 34 -6.65 -0.48 24.61
N GLU A 35 -5.84 -1.11 25.46
CA GLU A 35 -4.88 -2.15 25.06
C GLU A 35 -5.56 -3.50 24.79
N GLU A 36 -6.62 -3.82 25.53
CA GLU A 36 -7.40 -5.07 25.38
C GLU A 36 -8.56 -4.87 24.39
N GLN A 37 -8.24 -4.45 23.18
CA GLN A 37 -9.19 -4.37 22.06
C GLN A 37 -8.49 -4.69 20.72
N TRP A 38 -9.26 -4.86 19.65
CA TRP A 38 -8.73 -4.99 18.30
C TRP A 38 -8.33 -3.64 17.71
N TRP A 39 -7.13 -3.57 17.15
CA TRP A 39 -6.58 -2.39 16.47
C TRP A 39 -6.43 -2.59 14.96
N MET A 40 -6.57 -3.83 14.53
CA MET A 40 -6.61 -4.27 13.14
C MET A 40 -7.65 -5.38 13.03
N THR A 41 -8.39 -5.41 11.93
CA THR A 41 -9.37 -6.47 11.64
C THR A 41 -8.69 -7.84 11.68
N PRO A 42 -9.22 -8.84 12.42
CA PRO A 42 -8.55 -10.14 12.62
C PRO A 42 -8.12 -10.85 11.34
N ASP A 43 -8.92 -10.78 10.26
CA ASP A 43 -8.58 -11.40 8.96
C ASP A 43 -7.39 -10.75 8.24
N LEU A 44 -6.99 -9.54 8.64
CA LEU A 44 -5.82 -8.85 8.07
C LEU A 44 -4.53 -9.24 8.79
N LEU A 45 -4.62 -9.87 9.97
CA LEU A 45 -3.44 -10.23 10.75
C LEU A 45 -2.56 -11.21 10.00
N SER A 46 -1.25 -11.15 10.25
CA SER A 46 -0.28 -12.05 9.62
C SER A 46 -0.51 -13.52 9.98
N VAL A 47 -1.17 -13.79 11.11
CA VAL A 47 -1.53 -15.13 11.60
C VAL A 47 -2.85 -15.66 11.04
N ALA A 48 -3.67 -14.84 10.38
CA ALA A 48 -5.02 -15.26 9.99
C ALA A 48 -5.01 -16.50 9.08
N GLY A 49 -5.88 -17.47 9.36
CA GLY A 49 -5.95 -18.75 8.65
C GLY A 49 -4.84 -19.75 8.96
N THR A 50 -3.79 -19.37 9.71
CA THR A 50 -2.72 -20.29 10.15
C THR A 50 -3.08 -20.98 11.47
N ARG A 51 -2.31 -21.99 11.89
CA ARG A 51 -2.46 -22.59 13.23
C ARG A 51 -2.36 -21.56 14.37
N TYR A 52 -1.57 -20.51 14.18
CA TYR A 52 -1.33 -19.49 15.20
C TYR A 52 -2.55 -18.63 15.51
N ALA A 53 -3.52 -18.53 14.59
CA ALA A 53 -4.81 -17.89 14.88
C ALA A 53 -5.63 -18.66 15.93
N HIS A 54 -5.30 -19.93 16.19
CA HIS A 54 -5.97 -20.78 17.18
C HIS A 54 -5.11 -21.06 18.41
N GLU A 55 -3.78 -21.04 18.27
CA GLU A 55 -2.85 -21.29 19.38
C GLU A 55 -2.62 -20.06 20.26
N LEU A 56 -2.66 -18.85 19.68
CA LEU A 56 -2.60 -17.60 20.44
C LEU A 56 -3.95 -17.34 21.11
N ASP A 57 -3.92 -16.98 22.39
CA ASP A 57 -5.12 -16.52 23.07
C ASP A 57 -5.58 -15.15 22.55
N GLU A 58 -6.83 -14.78 22.87
CA GLU A 58 -7.44 -13.55 22.38
C GLU A 58 -6.65 -12.30 22.80
N LYS A 59 -6.06 -12.28 24.00
CA LYS A 59 -5.27 -11.14 24.47
C LYS A 59 -3.96 -11.02 23.71
N GLN A 60 -3.32 -12.15 23.38
CA GLN A 60 -2.14 -12.18 22.52
C GLN A 60 -2.46 -11.69 21.11
N LEU A 61 -3.61 -12.10 20.55
CA LEU A 61 -4.05 -11.63 19.23
C LEU A 61 -4.40 -10.14 19.22
N MET A 62 -5.06 -9.62 20.25
CA MET A 62 -5.33 -8.17 20.38
C MET A 62 -4.03 -7.38 20.46
N ARG A 63 -3.06 -7.84 21.24
CA ARG A 63 -1.72 -7.23 21.32
C ARG A 63 -0.99 -7.29 19.99
N LEU A 64 -1.07 -8.41 19.28
CA LEU A 64 -0.52 -8.55 17.92
C LEU A 64 -1.18 -7.55 16.97
N SER A 65 -2.52 -7.42 17.03
CA SER A 65 -3.27 -6.50 16.18
C SER A 65 -2.86 -5.03 16.37
N LYS A 66 -2.55 -4.63 17.61
CA LYS A 66 -1.99 -3.32 17.91
C LYS A 66 -0.67 -3.09 17.17
N TRP A 67 0.29 -3.99 17.35
CA TRP A 67 1.61 -3.79 16.77
C TRP A 67 1.65 -3.99 15.25
N GLU A 68 0.81 -4.86 14.70
CA GLU A 68 0.63 -4.99 13.24
C GLU A 68 -0.05 -3.75 12.64
N SER A 69 -1.00 -3.12 13.34
CA SER A 69 -1.57 -1.82 12.95
C SER A 69 -0.52 -0.71 12.94
N VAL A 70 0.30 -0.60 13.98
CA VAL A 70 1.42 0.36 14.03
C VAL A 70 2.43 0.10 12.91
N ASN A 71 2.72 -1.16 12.57
CA ASN A 71 3.60 -1.50 11.45
C ASN A 71 2.98 -1.15 10.11
N PHE A 72 1.70 -1.47 9.89
CA PHE A 72 0.99 -1.09 8.69
C PHE A 72 1.05 0.42 8.46
N PHE A 73 0.71 1.23 9.46
CA PHE A 73 0.82 2.69 9.35
C PHE A 73 2.27 3.17 9.19
N SER A 74 3.25 2.49 9.80
CA SER A 74 4.67 2.79 9.57
C SER A 74 5.09 2.57 8.11
N LEU A 75 4.63 1.47 7.49
CA LEU A 75 4.87 1.19 6.08
C LEU A 75 4.22 2.25 5.18
N ASN A 76 3.02 2.71 5.53
CA ASN A 76 2.34 3.79 4.82
C ASN A 76 3.16 5.09 4.87
N ILE A 77 3.64 5.49 6.05
CA ILE A 77 4.45 6.70 6.22
C ILE A 77 5.70 6.68 5.31
N HIS A 78 6.40 5.55 5.22
CA HIS A 78 7.59 5.45 4.37
C HIS A 78 7.24 5.35 2.89
N GLY A 79 6.21 4.56 2.54
CA GLY A 79 5.74 4.42 1.16
C GLY A 79 5.29 5.76 0.58
N ILE A 80 4.49 6.52 1.33
CA ILE A 80 4.06 7.87 0.95
C ILE A 80 5.27 8.79 0.80
N ARG A 81 6.23 8.78 1.73
CA ARG A 81 7.45 9.61 1.59
C ARG A 81 8.18 9.35 0.27
N GLU A 82 8.39 8.08 -0.09
CA GLU A 82 9.07 7.72 -1.34
C GLU A 82 8.23 8.11 -2.58
N LEU A 83 6.91 7.91 -2.52
CA LEU A 83 5.96 8.34 -3.54
C LEU A 83 6.00 9.85 -3.75
N LEU A 84 5.98 10.66 -2.68
CA LEU A 84 6.07 12.12 -2.75
C LEU A 84 7.38 12.55 -3.42
N ILE A 85 8.50 11.90 -3.09
CA ILE A 85 9.81 12.15 -3.70
C ILE A 85 9.76 11.87 -5.21
N GLU A 86 9.22 10.72 -5.62
CA GLU A 86 9.18 10.32 -7.01
C GLU A 86 8.22 11.16 -7.86
N VAL A 87 7.04 11.50 -7.33
CA VAL A 87 6.09 12.35 -8.06
C VAL A 87 6.58 13.79 -8.15
N THR A 88 7.14 14.35 -7.08
CA THR A 88 7.70 15.71 -7.09
C THR A 88 8.79 15.86 -8.15
N ARG A 89 9.63 14.84 -8.36
CA ARG A 89 10.68 14.84 -9.41
C ARG A 89 10.14 14.95 -10.83
N ARG A 90 8.85 14.70 -11.06
CA ARG A 90 8.23 14.60 -12.40
C ARG A 90 7.27 15.74 -12.70
N ILE A 91 6.85 16.52 -11.71
CA ILE A 91 5.96 17.67 -11.90
C ILE A 91 6.60 18.67 -12.88
N HIS A 92 5.84 19.07 -13.90
CA HIS A 92 6.23 20.00 -14.97
C HIS A 92 7.48 19.57 -15.76
N THR A 93 7.78 18.27 -15.79
CA THR A 93 8.87 17.70 -16.61
C THR A 93 8.32 17.15 -17.94
N PRO A 94 9.18 16.98 -18.97
CA PRO A 94 8.75 16.42 -20.24
C PRO A 94 8.04 15.07 -20.10
N GLY A 95 6.84 14.96 -20.67
CA GLY A 95 5.99 13.76 -20.61
C GLY A 95 5.01 13.75 -19.43
N PHE A 96 5.10 14.71 -18.51
CA PHE A 96 4.25 14.84 -17.33
C PHE A 96 3.53 16.19 -17.23
N GLU A 97 3.54 17.00 -18.28
CA GLU A 97 2.89 18.31 -18.29
C GLU A 97 1.39 18.20 -17.99
N LEU A 98 0.70 17.24 -18.62
CA LEU A 98 -0.73 17.01 -18.45
C LEU A 98 -1.12 16.55 -17.02
N PRO A 99 -0.52 15.49 -16.43
CA PRO A 99 -0.88 15.04 -15.09
C PRO A 99 -0.40 15.95 -13.95
N SER A 100 0.44 16.96 -14.23
CA SER A 100 1.07 17.78 -13.19
C SER A 100 0.09 18.52 -12.30
N GLU A 101 -1.07 18.97 -12.82
CA GLU A 101 -2.07 19.64 -11.98
C GLU A 101 -2.67 18.67 -10.95
N PHE A 102 -2.99 17.44 -11.38
CA PHE A 102 -3.42 16.39 -10.46
C PHE A 102 -2.33 16.03 -9.45
N PHE A 103 -1.06 15.98 -9.88
CA PHE A 103 0.06 15.69 -8.97
C PHE A 103 0.16 16.69 -7.82
N HIS A 104 -0.12 17.98 -8.01
CA HIS A 104 -0.14 18.94 -6.90
C HIS A 104 -1.21 18.60 -5.85
N ARG A 105 -2.39 18.16 -6.29
CA ARG A 105 -3.49 17.75 -5.40
C ARG A 105 -3.15 16.46 -4.67
N PHE A 106 -2.69 15.47 -5.44
CA PHE A 106 -2.20 14.20 -4.95
C PHE A 106 -1.14 14.36 -3.86
N LEU A 107 -0.09 15.18 -4.09
CA LEU A 107 0.93 15.44 -3.07
C LEU A 107 0.35 16.04 -1.77
N GLY A 108 -0.69 16.86 -1.88
CA GLY A 108 -1.36 17.47 -0.73
C GLY A 108 -2.14 16.46 0.11
N GLU A 109 -2.93 15.61 -0.53
CA GLU A 109 -3.71 14.54 0.11
C GLU A 109 -2.76 13.52 0.77
N GLU A 110 -1.78 13.02 0.01
CA GLU A 110 -0.79 12.04 0.46
C GLU A 110 0.04 12.55 1.64
N ASN A 111 0.50 13.80 1.60
CA ASN A 111 1.19 14.38 2.76
C ASN A 111 0.26 14.46 3.99
N GLY A 112 -1.03 14.70 3.79
CA GLY A 112 -2.04 14.64 4.85
C GLY A 112 -2.19 13.24 5.45
N HIS A 113 -2.21 12.22 4.61
CA HIS A 113 -2.27 10.81 5.00
C HIS A 113 -1.04 10.39 5.81
N MET A 114 0.15 10.72 5.31
CA MET A 114 1.40 10.50 6.01
C MET A 114 1.40 11.18 7.39
N TRP A 115 0.84 12.39 7.50
CA TRP A 115 0.74 13.10 8.76
C TRP A 115 -0.14 12.37 9.78
N PHE A 116 -1.38 12.00 9.43
CA PHE A 116 -2.27 11.39 10.42
C PHE A 116 -1.84 9.97 10.80
N PHE A 117 -1.22 9.21 9.89
CA PHE A 117 -0.62 7.93 10.26
C PHE A 117 0.57 8.11 11.21
N ALA A 118 1.41 9.12 10.98
CA ALA A 118 2.50 9.44 11.90
C ALA A 118 1.98 9.89 13.27
N GLN A 119 0.88 10.65 13.32
CA GLN A 119 0.22 11.00 14.57
C GLN A 119 -0.32 9.77 15.30
N PHE A 120 -0.99 8.86 14.60
CA PHE A 120 -1.49 7.61 15.19
C PHE A 120 -0.35 6.79 15.80
N CYS A 121 0.70 6.53 15.02
CA CYS A 121 1.89 5.79 15.46
C CYS A 121 2.56 6.45 16.67
N SER A 122 2.73 7.78 16.64
CA SER A 122 3.41 8.52 17.72
C SER A 122 2.59 8.53 19.01
N ARG A 123 1.28 8.76 18.93
CA ARG A 123 0.38 8.83 20.09
C ARG A 123 0.16 7.46 20.74
N TYR A 124 -0.10 6.44 19.94
CA TYR A 124 -0.61 5.17 20.45
C TYR A 124 0.38 4.00 20.35
N GLY A 125 1.32 4.06 19.39
CA GLY A 125 2.40 3.08 19.25
C GLY A 125 3.72 3.52 19.92
N GLY A 126 3.88 4.82 20.19
CA GLY A 126 5.11 5.41 20.70
C GLY A 126 6.32 5.31 19.76
N LYS A 127 6.12 4.84 18.52
CA LYS A 127 7.19 4.62 17.54
C LYS A 127 6.64 4.53 16.12
N ILE A 128 7.51 4.78 15.15
CA ILE A 128 7.34 4.39 13.75
C ILE A 128 8.41 3.32 13.48
N TYR A 129 8.01 2.15 13.00
CA TYR A 129 8.99 1.12 12.65
C TYR A 129 9.86 1.60 11.48
N PRO A 130 11.17 1.34 11.50
CA PRO A 130 12.06 1.79 10.43
C PRO A 130 11.73 1.05 9.12
N ASP A 131 11.92 1.74 8.00
CA ASP A 131 11.90 1.09 6.70
C ASP A 131 13.06 0.07 6.61
N LYS A 132 12.72 -1.14 6.16
CA LYS A 132 13.68 -2.24 5.94
C LYS A 132 13.81 -2.56 4.45
N SER A 133 13.22 -1.75 3.58
CA SER A 133 13.40 -1.87 2.14
C SER A 133 14.89 -1.73 1.80
N LEU A 134 15.39 -2.63 0.96
CA LEU A 134 16.74 -2.49 0.43
C LEU A 134 16.72 -1.38 -0.63
N PRO A 135 17.73 -0.50 -0.68
CA PRO A 135 17.85 0.49 -1.74
C PRO A 135 17.77 -0.19 -3.10
N VAL A 136 17.05 0.40 -4.06
CA VAL A 136 17.01 -0.12 -5.44
C VAL A 136 18.43 -0.09 -6.00
N THR A 137 19.04 -1.27 -6.16
CA THR A 137 20.50 -1.44 -6.35
C THR A 137 21.04 -1.04 -7.73
N LYS A 138 20.20 -0.56 -8.66
CA LYS A 138 20.65 0.06 -9.90
C LYS A 138 19.56 0.99 -10.43
N ALA A 139 19.93 2.22 -10.79
CA ALA A 139 19.03 3.08 -11.56
C ALA A 139 18.74 2.42 -12.91
N GLU A 140 17.48 2.37 -13.31
CA GLU A 140 17.11 1.92 -14.65
C GLU A 140 17.66 2.93 -15.67
N GLU A 141 18.37 2.41 -16.68
CA GLU A 141 19.05 3.26 -17.68
C GLU A 141 18.05 3.82 -18.71
N ASP A 142 16.94 3.10 -18.93
CA ASP A 142 15.84 3.54 -19.77
C ASP A 142 14.82 4.37 -18.99
N THR A 143 14.70 5.65 -19.35
CA THR A 143 13.80 6.60 -18.70
C THR A 143 12.32 6.19 -18.74
N ASP A 144 11.85 5.62 -19.85
CA ASP A 144 10.43 5.22 -19.98
C ASP A 144 10.14 4.04 -19.06
N VAL A 145 11.08 3.09 -18.97
CA VAL A 145 11.00 1.97 -18.04
C VAL A 145 11.04 2.48 -16.59
N ALA A 146 11.92 3.42 -16.28
CA ALA A 146 12.01 4.02 -14.95
C ALA A 146 10.70 4.71 -14.53
N HIS A 147 10.08 5.48 -15.44
CA HIS A 147 8.79 6.12 -15.22
C HIS A 147 7.68 5.09 -15.00
N PHE A 148 7.56 4.11 -15.89
CA PHE A 148 6.58 3.03 -15.78
C PHE A 148 6.71 2.28 -14.44
N LEU A 149 7.91 1.84 -14.07
CA LEU A 149 8.14 1.09 -12.84
C LEU A 149 7.86 1.91 -11.58
N VAL A 150 8.09 3.23 -11.59
CA VAL A 150 7.72 4.10 -10.46
C VAL A 150 6.21 4.12 -10.27
N PHE A 151 5.44 4.43 -11.32
CA PHE A 151 3.99 4.54 -11.18
C PHE A 151 3.29 3.18 -10.99
N ALA A 152 3.84 2.11 -11.56
CA ALA A 152 3.34 0.76 -11.30
C ALA A 152 3.52 0.38 -9.81
N ARG A 153 4.66 0.74 -9.19
CA ARG A 153 4.90 0.50 -7.76
C ARG A 153 3.99 1.35 -6.87
N ILE A 154 3.81 2.64 -7.21
CA ILE A 154 2.88 3.54 -6.50
C ILE A 154 1.47 2.93 -6.53
N LEU A 155 0.97 2.54 -7.70
CA LEU A 155 -0.37 1.96 -7.81
C LEU A 155 -0.52 0.63 -7.04
N ILE A 156 0.53 -0.21 -7.01
CA ILE A 156 0.52 -1.45 -6.21
C ILE A 156 0.47 -1.15 -4.72
N PHE A 157 1.20 -0.12 -4.27
CA PHE A 157 1.19 0.35 -2.90
C PHE A 157 -0.19 0.90 -2.50
N GLU A 158 -0.72 1.84 -3.28
CA GLU A 158 -2.05 2.45 -3.12
C GLU A 158 -3.16 1.39 -2.99
N GLU A 159 -3.25 0.44 -3.93
CA GLU A 159 -4.31 -0.58 -3.86
C GLU A 159 -4.16 -1.59 -2.71
N LEU A 160 -2.92 -1.88 -2.27
CA LEU A 160 -2.69 -2.71 -1.08
C LEU A 160 -3.18 -1.97 0.17
N VAL A 161 -2.79 -0.70 0.30
CA VAL A 161 -3.16 0.16 1.42
C VAL A 161 -4.67 0.35 1.46
N ASP A 162 -5.30 0.65 0.32
CA ASP A 162 -6.75 0.77 0.16
C ASP A 162 -7.48 -0.46 0.67
N HIS A 163 -6.98 -1.66 0.33
CA HIS A 163 -7.60 -2.92 0.77
C HIS A 163 -7.69 -2.98 2.30
N PHE A 164 -6.60 -2.65 2.99
CA PHE A 164 -6.54 -2.69 4.44
C PHE A 164 -7.41 -1.59 5.07
N ASN A 165 -7.29 -0.36 4.57
CA ASN A 165 -8.05 0.79 5.05
C ASN A 165 -9.56 0.59 4.87
N LEU A 166 -10.01 0.09 3.72
CA LEU A 166 -11.41 -0.26 3.47
C LEU A 166 -11.95 -1.28 4.48
N ARG A 167 -11.17 -2.34 4.74
CA ARG A 167 -11.56 -3.41 5.66
C ARG A 167 -11.64 -2.90 7.10
N MET A 168 -10.63 -2.15 7.56
CA MET A 168 -10.59 -1.60 8.91
C MET A 168 -11.61 -0.47 9.12
N GLY A 169 -11.86 0.39 8.13
CA GLY A 169 -12.86 1.47 8.23
C GLY A 169 -14.29 0.93 8.46
N ARG A 170 -14.60 -0.22 7.85
CA ARG A 170 -15.92 -0.88 7.95
C ARG A 170 -16.08 -1.80 9.15
N ASP A 171 -14.99 -2.15 9.84
CA ASP A 171 -15.02 -3.12 10.93
C ASP A 171 -15.52 -2.49 12.23
N THR A 172 -16.78 -2.76 12.59
CA THR A 172 -17.41 -2.21 13.79
C THR A 172 -16.85 -2.77 15.10
N THR A 173 -15.95 -3.77 15.05
CA THR A 173 -15.25 -4.28 16.25
C THR A 173 -14.06 -3.42 16.65
N LEU A 174 -13.56 -2.56 15.74
CA LEU A 174 -12.47 -1.63 16.02
C LEU A 174 -12.98 -0.35 16.69
N HIS A 175 -12.10 0.32 17.41
CA HIS A 175 -12.39 1.63 18.00
C HIS A 175 -12.84 2.64 16.93
N PRO A 176 -13.84 3.51 17.19
CA PRO A 176 -14.32 4.50 16.23
C PRO A 176 -13.23 5.36 15.59
N LEU A 177 -12.24 5.83 16.38
CA LEU A 177 -11.11 6.59 15.85
C LEU A 177 -10.26 5.77 14.85
N ILE A 178 -9.99 4.49 15.13
CA ILE A 178 -9.23 3.62 14.22
C ILE A 178 -10.00 3.49 12.91
N ARG A 179 -11.30 3.23 12.99
CA ARG A 179 -12.17 3.13 11.81
C ARG A 179 -12.17 4.42 11.01
N GLU A 180 -12.27 5.56 11.68
CA GLU A 180 -12.30 6.87 11.03
C GLU A 180 -10.99 7.18 10.28
N VAL A 181 -9.83 6.95 10.90
CA VAL A 181 -8.51 7.14 10.25
C VAL A 181 -8.41 6.32 8.97
N ASN A 182 -8.84 5.07 9.01
CA ASN A 182 -8.82 4.18 7.85
C ASN A 182 -9.87 4.57 6.80
N GLN A 183 -11.08 4.95 7.22
CA GLN A 183 -12.18 5.32 6.33
C GLN A 183 -11.85 6.61 5.56
N VAL A 184 -11.29 7.62 6.24
CA VAL A 184 -10.89 8.88 5.61
C VAL A 184 -9.84 8.64 4.53
N HIS A 185 -8.84 7.80 4.79
CA HIS A 185 -7.88 7.43 3.76
C HIS A 185 -8.55 6.73 2.57
N HIS A 186 -9.42 5.75 2.80
CA HIS A 186 -10.14 5.05 1.73
C HIS A 186 -11.00 5.98 0.87
N ASP A 187 -11.65 6.97 1.50
CA ASP A 187 -12.52 7.92 0.81
C ASP A 187 -11.74 8.85 -0.15
N ASP A 188 -10.46 9.05 0.10
CA ASP A 188 -9.57 9.82 -0.78
C ASP A 188 -8.95 8.96 -1.89
N GLU A 189 -8.65 7.70 -1.58
CA GLU A 189 -7.81 6.80 -2.38
C GLU A 189 -8.37 6.47 -3.78
N TRP A 190 -9.69 6.50 -3.96
CA TRP A 190 -10.28 6.13 -5.24
C TRP A 190 -9.83 7.05 -6.38
N ARG A 191 -9.56 8.34 -6.09
CA ARG A 191 -9.05 9.30 -7.08
C ARG A 191 -7.64 8.91 -7.53
N HIS A 192 -6.81 8.52 -6.57
CA HIS A 192 -5.42 8.10 -6.78
C HIS A 192 -5.37 6.84 -7.61
N ILE A 193 -6.16 5.82 -7.25
CA ILE A 193 -6.25 4.56 -7.99
C ILE A 193 -6.73 4.76 -9.43
N ILE A 194 -7.75 5.60 -9.68
CA ILE A 194 -8.23 5.86 -11.05
C ILE A 194 -7.13 6.50 -11.89
N MET A 195 -6.47 7.52 -11.36
CA MET A 195 -5.41 8.21 -12.09
C MET A 195 -4.19 7.29 -12.28
N GLY A 196 -3.77 6.58 -11.23
CA GLY A 196 -2.67 5.62 -11.25
C GLY A 196 -2.88 4.54 -12.32
N ARG A 197 -4.08 3.98 -12.42
CA ARG A 197 -4.42 2.99 -13.49
C ARG A 197 -4.30 3.59 -14.89
N LYS A 198 -4.81 4.81 -15.11
CA LYS A 198 -4.68 5.49 -16.41
C LYS A 198 -3.22 5.76 -16.75
N LEU A 199 -2.46 6.29 -15.79
CA LEU A 199 -1.05 6.64 -16.01
C LEU A 199 -0.18 5.42 -16.24
N VAL A 200 -0.37 4.34 -15.48
CA VAL A 200 0.34 3.07 -15.68
C VAL A 200 0.06 2.50 -17.07
N GLY A 201 -1.19 2.53 -17.53
CA GLY A 201 -1.54 2.09 -18.90
C GLY A 201 -0.85 2.94 -19.97
N LEU A 202 -0.88 4.28 -19.83
CA LEU A 202 -0.23 5.21 -20.75
C LEU A 202 1.28 5.05 -20.80
N LEU A 203 1.93 4.81 -19.66
CA LEU A 203 3.38 4.61 -19.59
C LEU A 203 3.80 3.23 -20.09
N TYR A 204 2.93 2.22 -19.98
CA TYR A 204 3.21 0.89 -20.48
C TYR A 204 3.02 0.75 -21.98
N GLU A 205 2.07 1.47 -22.58
CA GLU A 205 1.71 1.33 -23.99
C GLU A 205 2.94 1.45 -24.93
N PRO A 206 3.80 2.48 -24.83
CA PRO A 206 4.98 2.58 -25.69
C PRO A 206 5.98 1.44 -25.45
N LEU A 207 6.16 1.01 -24.19
CA LEU A 207 7.03 -0.12 -23.85
C LEU A 207 6.53 -1.42 -24.48
N ARG A 208 5.20 -1.59 -24.53
CA ARG A 208 4.56 -2.69 -25.23
C ARG A 208 4.79 -2.57 -26.73
N GLU A 209 4.55 -1.42 -27.35
CA GLU A 209 4.69 -1.21 -28.80
C GLU A 209 6.11 -1.45 -29.33
N ARG A 210 7.15 -1.25 -28.49
CA ARG A 210 8.54 -1.61 -28.84
C ARG A 210 8.71 -3.08 -29.23
N GLY A 211 7.80 -3.97 -28.80
CA GLY A 211 7.79 -5.37 -29.19
C GLY A 211 8.95 -6.21 -28.61
N ASP A 212 9.67 -5.68 -27.63
CA ASP A 212 10.79 -6.35 -26.98
C ASP A 212 10.27 -7.35 -25.93
N GLN A 213 10.37 -8.64 -26.24
CA GLN A 213 9.91 -9.70 -25.35
C GLN A 213 10.80 -9.83 -24.10
N GLU A 214 12.11 -9.63 -24.23
CA GLU A 214 13.04 -9.72 -23.09
C GLU A 214 12.75 -8.62 -22.06
N LEU A 215 12.49 -7.40 -22.54
CA LEU A 215 12.05 -6.30 -21.69
C LEU A 215 10.74 -6.65 -20.97
N ARG A 216 9.74 -7.17 -21.67
CA ARG A 216 8.46 -7.54 -21.07
C ARG A 216 8.60 -8.62 -20.00
N ASP A 217 9.36 -9.67 -20.28
CA ASP A 217 9.60 -10.76 -19.31
C ASP A 217 10.33 -10.24 -18.06
N ARG A 218 11.26 -9.29 -18.25
CA ARG A 218 11.97 -8.62 -17.15
C ARG A 218 11.02 -7.76 -16.29
N LEU A 219 10.11 -7.00 -16.92
CA LEU A 219 9.13 -6.18 -16.21
C LEU A 219 8.09 -7.04 -15.46
N ASP A 220 7.60 -8.11 -16.08
CA ASP A 220 6.71 -9.08 -15.45
C ASP A 220 7.35 -9.67 -14.18
N LEU A 221 8.55 -10.22 -14.32
CA LEU A 221 9.29 -10.79 -13.19
C LEU A 221 9.54 -9.75 -12.09
N TYR A 222 9.93 -8.52 -12.46
CA TYR A 222 10.17 -7.45 -11.51
C TYR A 222 8.91 -7.12 -10.70
N LEU A 223 7.77 -6.89 -11.36
CA LEU A 223 6.55 -6.48 -10.68
C LEU A 223 5.94 -7.60 -9.84
N ARG A 224 6.02 -8.87 -10.28
CA ARG A 224 5.61 -10.02 -9.45
C ARG A 224 6.47 -10.15 -8.19
N ARG A 225 7.79 -9.92 -8.30
CA ARG A 225 8.70 -9.87 -7.14
C ARG A 225 8.39 -8.69 -6.23
N TYR A 226 8.08 -7.53 -6.80
CA TYR A 226 7.70 -6.35 -6.03
C TYR A 226 6.43 -6.59 -5.23
N VAL A 227 5.37 -7.15 -5.82
CA VAL A 227 4.14 -7.52 -5.10
C VAL A 227 4.44 -8.48 -3.95
N THR A 228 5.27 -9.49 -4.20
CA THR A 228 5.70 -10.45 -3.16
C THR A 228 6.47 -9.77 -2.04
N ALA A 229 7.40 -8.86 -2.36
CA ALA A 229 8.14 -8.10 -1.36
C ALA A 229 7.22 -7.17 -0.55
N SER A 230 6.26 -6.52 -1.20
CA SER A 230 5.28 -5.65 -0.56
C SER A 230 4.45 -6.41 0.47
N VAL A 231 3.94 -7.61 0.15
CA VAL A 231 3.20 -8.41 1.14
C VAL A 231 4.11 -8.91 2.27
N GLN A 232 5.35 -9.28 1.96
CA GLN A 232 6.33 -9.75 2.96
C GLN A 232 6.72 -8.65 3.96
N SER A 233 6.60 -7.38 3.59
CA SER A 233 6.87 -6.24 4.48
C SER A 233 5.91 -6.15 5.66
N LEU A 234 4.70 -6.71 5.52
CA LEU A 234 3.71 -6.83 6.61
C LEU A 234 4.19 -7.78 7.72
N TYR A 235 5.11 -8.71 7.41
CA TYR A 235 5.63 -9.70 8.36
C TYR A 235 6.93 -9.19 8.98
N ASN A 236 6.83 -8.48 10.10
CA ASN A 236 7.95 -7.79 10.73
C ASN A 236 8.36 -8.47 12.06
N PRO A 237 9.59 -9.00 12.19
CA PRO A 237 10.04 -9.64 13.44
C PRO A 237 10.06 -8.68 14.63
N SER A 238 10.22 -7.37 14.39
CA SER A 238 10.17 -6.37 15.46
C SER A 238 8.76 -6.24 16.04
N VAL A 239 7.72 -6.40 15.20
CA VAL A 239 6.32 -6.40 15.62
C VAL A 239 6.01 -7.61 16.49
N TYR A 240 6.44 -8.80 16.06
CA TYR A 240 6.24 -10.03 16.82
C TYR A 240 6.91 -9.96 18.19
N ARG A 241 8.11 -9.39 18.26
CA ARG A 241 8.79 -9.13 19.54
C ARG A 241 7.99 -8.19 20.44
N ASP A 242 7.50 -7.08 19.90
CA ASP A 242 6.70 -6.11 20.68
C ASP A 242 5.35 -6.70 21.11
N ALA A 243 4.80 -7.64 20.34
CA ALA A 243 3.62 -8.42 20.70
C ALA A 243 3.91 -9.53 21.74
N GLY A 244 5.17 -9.76 22.11
CA GLY A 244 5.57 -10.81 23.06
C GLY A 244 5.60 -12.22 22.47
N ILE A 245 5.65 -12.35 21.14
CA ILE A 245 5.79 -13.63 20.45
C ILE A 245 7.26 -14.10 20.56
N PRO A 246 7.53 -15.33 21.04
CA PRO A 246 8.89 -15.87 21.13
C PRO A 246 9.44 -16.16 19.73
N GLU A 247 10.78 -16.18 19.60
CA GLU A 247 11.47 -16.53 18.35
C GLU A 247 10.94 -15.78 17.10
N PRO A 248 10.90 -14.43 17.10
CA PRO A 248 10.17 -13.64 16.10
C PRO A 248 10.66 -13.83 14.66
N LEU A 249 11.91 -14.23 14.46
CA LEU A 249 12.44 -14.56 13.13
C LEU A 249 11.89 -15.89 12.63
N ALA A 250 11.91 -16.93 13.46
CA ALA A 250 11.34 -18.22 13.11
C ALA A 250 9.82 -18.11 12.87
N PHE A 251 9.12 -17.36 13.73
CA PHE A 251 7.69 -17.10 13.59
C PHE A 251 7.36 -16.45 12.23
N ARG A 252 8.14 -15.44 11.83
CA ARG A 252 8.02 -14.82 10.50
C ARG A 252 8.19 -15.84 9.38
N GLU A 253 9.24 -16.64 9.44
CA GLU A 253 9.55 -17.61 8.39
C GLU A 253 8.46 -18.68 8.25
N GLU A 254 7.93 -19.15 9.37
CA GLU A 254 6.82 -20.10 9.39
C GLU A 254 5.55 -19.50 8.80
N LEU A 255 5.18 -18.28 9.21
CA LEU A 255 4.01 -17.60 8.66
C LEU A 255 4.12 -17.36 7.16
N LEU A 256 5.27 -16.93 6.67
CA LEU A 256 5.46 -16.75 5.24
C LEU A 256 5.32 -18.07 4.47
N LYS A 257 5.81 -19.18 5.04
CA LYS A 257 5.77 -20.53 4.44
C LYS A 257 4.43 -21.24 4.58
N ASP A 258 3.54 -20.72 5.43
CA ASP A 258 2.25 -21.36 5.68
C ASP A 258 1.36 -21.25 4.43
N PRO A 259 0.91 -22.39 3.85
CA PRO A 259 0.10 -22.39 2.64
C PRO A 259 -1.24 -21.68 2.80
N ALA A 260 -1.77 -21.56 4.03
CA ALA A 260 -2.99 -20.81 4.28
C ALA A 260 -2.83 -19.32 3.95
N ARG A 261 -1.62 -18.77 4.01
CA ARG A 261 -1.37 -17.35 3.74
C ARG A 261 -1.44 -16.98 2.27
N ALA A 262 -1.19 -17.92 1.35
CA ALA A 262 -1.25 -17.67 -0.08
C ALA A 262 -2.62 -17.11 -0.51
N GLY A 263 -3.71 -17.69 -0.02
CA GLY A 263 -5.07 -17.23 -0.34
C GLY A 263 -5.40 -15.84 0.22
N TYR A 264 -4.83 -15.48 1.38
CA TYR A 264 -4.97 -14.12 1.93
C TYR A 264 -4.17 -13.11 1.09
N HIS A 265 -2.93 -13.44 0.71
CA HIS A 265 -2.11 -12.58 -0.14
C HIS A 265 -2.78 -12.35 -1.50
N GLU A 266 -3.32 -13.40 -2.13
CA GLU A 266 -4.10 -13.26 -3.35
C GLU A 266 -5.29 -12.33 -3.18
N THR A 267 -5.98 -12.40 -2.04
CA THR A 267 -7.13 -11.55 -1.74
C THR A 267 -6.73 -10.09 -1.60
N PHE A 268 -5.59 -9.80 -0.98
CA PHE A 268 -5.08 -8.43 -0.79
C PHE A 268 -4.77 -7.75 -2.13
N PHE A 269 -4.14 -8.48 -3.06
CA PHE A 269 -3.72 -7.93 -4.36
C PHE A 269 -4.67 -8.24 -5.53
N LYS A 270 -5.82 -8.88 -5.27
CA LYS A 270 -6.73 -9.37 -6.32
C LYS A 270 -7.08 -8.34 -7.38
N ARG A 271 -7.37 -7.09 -6.97
CA ARG A 271 -7.78 -6.01 -7.88
C ARG A 271 -6.63 -5.55 -8.76
N ILE A 272 -5.49 -5.22 -8.15
CA ILE A 272 -4.30 -4.78 -8.88
C ILE A 272 -3.71 -5.88 -9.77
N THR A 273 -3.61 -7.13 -9.30
CA THR A 273 -3.13 -8.25 -10.12
C THR A 273 -4.03 -8.46 -11.35
N ARG A 274 -5.35 -8.40 -11.19
CA ARG A 274 -6.29 -8.50 -12.32
C ARG A 274 -6.08 -7.37 -13.33
N PHE A 275 -5.85 -6.15 -12.87
CA PHE A 275 -5.57 -5.01 -13.73
C PHE A 275 -4.26 -5.19 -14.51
N LEU A 276 -3.17 -5.52 -13.83
CA LEU A 276 -1.88 -5.71 -14.47
C LEU A 276 -1.92 -6.84 -15.51
N ILE A 277 -2.63 -7.93 -15.22
CA ILE A 277 -2.87 -9.03 -16.19
C ILE A 277 -3.70 -8.52 -17.38
N SER A 278 -4.78 -7.76 -17.15
CA SER A 278 -5.64 -7.29 -18.24
C SER A 278 -4.93 -6.28 -19.16
N GLN A 279 -3.93 -5.56 -18.66
CA GLN A 279 -3.07 -4.69 -19.46
C GLN A 279 -1.92 -5.46 -20.16
N GLY A 280 -1.73 -6.74 -19.86
CA GLY A 280 -0.60 -7.54 -20.34
C GLY A 280 0.74 -7.11 -19.76
N ILE A 281 0.73 -6.53 -18.54
CA ILE A 281 1.91 -6.09 -17.81
C ILE A 281 2.58 -7.26 -17.07
N ILE A 282 1.76 -8.11 -16.43
CA ILE A 282 2.23 -9.34 -15.78
C ILE A 282 1.51 -10.55 -16.38
N SER A 283 2.19 -11.70 -16.37
CA SER A 283 1.71 -12.91 -17.03
C SER A 283 0.71 -13.73 -16.18
N GLY A 284 0.71 -13.54 -14.87
CA GLY A 284 -0.11 -14.33 -13.95
C GLY A 284 -0.02 -13.86 -12.51
N SER A 285 -0.56 -14.68 -11.58
CA SER A 285 -0.54 -14.33 -10.16
C SER A 285 0.90 -14.26 -9.64
N PRO A 286 1.27 -13.22 -8.86
CA PRO A 286 2.54 -13.19 -8.13
C PRO A 286 2.70 -14.36 -7.16
N PHE A 287 1.59 -15.01 -6.77
CA PHE A 287 1.55 -16.06 -5.75
C PHE A 287 1.37 -17.48 -6.32
N GLU A 288 1.17 -17.62 -7.64
CA GLU A 288 1.13 -18.93 -8.32
C GLU A 288 2.55 -19.52 -8.48
N GLY A 289 2.75 -20.76 -8.02
CA GLY A 289 4.02 -21.47 -8.17
C GLY A 289 5.17 -20.95 -7.29
N ALA A 290 4.92 -19.95 -6.45
CA ALA A 290 5.83 -19.53 -5.41
C ALA A 290 5.83 -20.60 -4.31
N GLY A 291 6.69 -21.60 -4.45
CA GLY A 291 7.25 -22.25 -3.26
C GLY A 291 7.88 -21.13 -2.43
N VAL A 292 7.30 -20.87 -1.26
CA VAL A 292 7.76 -19.85 -0.32
C VAL A 292 9.23 -20.05 0.04
#